data_AF-A0A3A4NF68-F1
#
_entry.id   AF-A0A3A4NF68-F1
#
_cell.length_a   1.000
_cell.length_b   1.000
_cell.length_c   1.000
_cell.angle_alpha   90.00
_cell.angle_beta   90.00
_cell.angle_gamma   90.00
#
_symmetry.space_group_name_H-M   'P 1'
#
loop_
_entity.id
_entity.type
_entity.pdbx_description
1 polymer ?
#
loop_
_entity_poly.entity_id
_entity_poly.type
_entity_poly.pdbx_seq_one_letter_code
_entity_poly.pdbx_strand_id
1 'polypeptide(L)'
;MAGKGKEPSFEEALKQLETVVARLESGEAPLEESIRLFEEGMRLSGVCRKRLDEADRKIELLLRKPGGVSHETEDESDLPGKDE
;
A
#
# COMPACT_ATOMS: atom_id res chain seq x y z
N MET A 1 -6.01 21.93 -23.44
CA MET A 1 -4.84 21.21 -22.89
C MET A 1 -5.31 20.53 -21.60
N ALA A 2 -5.55 19.21 -21.65
CA ALA A 2 -6.04 18.48 -20.48
C ALA A 2 -4.86 18.25 -19.52
N GLY A 3 -4.92 18.86 -18.33
CA GLY A 3 -3.89 18.71 -17.32
C GLY A 3 -3.79 17.25 -16.89
N LYS A 4 -2.58 16.68 -16.97
CA LYS A 4 -2.26 15.40 -16.31
C LYS A 4 -2.51 15.60 -14.82
N GLY A 5 -3.60 15.02 -14.31
CA GLY A 5 -3.91 14.99 -12.88
C GLY A 5 -2.73 14.38 -12.13
N LYS A 6 -2.26 15.08 -11.10
CA LYS A 6 -1.19 14.61 -10.21
C LYS A 6 -1.66 13.32 -9.53
N GLU A 7 -0.86 12.25 -9.56
CA GLU A 7 -1.16 11.04 -8.80
C GLU A 7 -1.35 11.41 -7.31
N PRO A 8 -2.39 10.89 -6.63
CA PRO A 8 -2.65 11.23 -5.24
C PRO A 8 -1.49 10.82 -4.31
N SER A 9 -1.42 11.46 -3.15
CA SER A 9 -0.56 11.00 -2.04
C SER A 9 -1.04 9.62 -1.54
N PHE A 10 -0.23 8.96 -0.71
CA PHE A 10 -0.63 7.70 -0.09
C PHE A 10 -1.90 7.87 0.76
N GLU A 11 -1.93 8.90 1.59
CA GLU A 11 -3.02 9.21 2.51
C GLU A 11 -4.30 9.58 1.76
N GLU A 12 -4.17 10.35 0.67
CA GLU A 12 -5.30 10.69 -0.21
C GLU A 12 -5.86 9.44 -0.89
N ALA A 13 -5.00 8.58 -1.45
CA ALA A 13 -5.41 7.35 -2.11
C ALA A 13 -6.05 6.37 -1.13
N LEU A 14 -5.49 6.23 0.08
CA LEU A 14 -6.03 5.37 1.14
C LEU A 14 -7.43 5.83 1.57
N LYS A 15 -7.61 7.13 1.82
CA LYS A 15 -8.92 7.69 2.19
C LYS A 15 -9.98 7.48 1.12
N GLN A 16 -9.60 7.64 -0.15
CA GLN A 16 -10.49 7.36 -1.28
C GLN A 16 -10.84 5.86 -1.35
N LEU A 17 -9.86 4.98 -1.13
CA LEU A 17 -10.06 3.54 -1.13
C LEU A 17 -11.03 3.11 -0.02
N GLU A 18 -10.85 3.62 1.20
CA GLU A 18 -11.76 3.37 2.33
C GLU A 18 -13.19 3.79 1.99
N THR A 19 -13.36 4.94 1.32
CA THR A 19 -14.67 5.43 0.88
C THR A 19 -15.32 4.48 -0.14
N VAL A 20 -14.52 4.01 -1.10
CA VAL A 20 -14.97 3.04 -2.12
C VAL A 20 -15.40 1.72 -1.48
N VAL A 21 -14.58 1.19 -0.56
CA VAL A 21 -14.87 -0.05 0.16
C VAL A 21 -16.14 0.10 0.98
N ALA A 22 -16.29 1.18 1.76
CA ALA A 22 -17.50 1.43 2.53
C ALA A 22 -18.77 1.50 1.65
N ARG A 23 -18.66 2.06 0.44
CA ARG A 23 -19.76 2.12 -0.52
C ARG A 23 -20.10 0.76 -1.12
N LEU A 24 -19.10 -0.10 -1.37
CA LEU A 24 -19.31 -1.47 -1.82
C LEU A 24 -19.94 -2.33 -0.72
N GLU A 25 -19.48 -2.17 0.52
CA GLU A 25 -19.96 -2.92 1.69
C GLU A 25 -21.38 -2.55 2.10
N SER A 26 -21.85 -1.33 1.80
CA SER A 26 -23.23 -0.94 2.07
C SER A 26 -24.24 -1.76 1.26
N GLY A 27 -23.83 -2.30 0.10
CA GLY A 27 -24.70 -3.08 -0.78
C GLY A 27 -25.82 -2.28 -1.46
N GLU A 28 -25.80 -0.95 -1.32
CA GLU A 28 -26.83 -0.06 -1.89
C GLU A 28 -26.55 0.36 -3.33
N ALA A 29 -25.30 0.15 -3.79
CA ALA A 29 -24.88 0.52 -5.14
C ALA A 29 -25.52 -0.44 -6.19
N PRO A 30 -26.13 0.08 -7.27
CA PRO A 30 -26.53 -0.73 -8.41
C PRO A 30 -25.33 -1.47 -9.02
N LEU A 31 -25.56 -2.61 -9.67
CA LEU A 31 -24.50 -3.46 -10.24
C LEU A 31 -23.47 -2.69 -11.08
N GLU A 32 -23.93 -1.80 -11.96
CA GLU A 32 -23.07 -0.98 -12.82
C GLU A 32 -22.17 -0.03 -12.01
N GLU A 33 -22.69 0.53 -10.91
CA GLU A 33 -21.93 1.37 -9.98
C GLU A 33 -20.93 0.51 -9.18
N SER A 34 -21.35 -0.67 -8.71
CA SER A 34 -20.47 -1.61 -8.00
C SER A 34 -19.25 -2.01 -8.83
N ILE A 35 -19.43 -2.26 -10.13
CA ILE A 35 -18.32 -2.58 -11.04
C ILE A 35 -17.33 -1.41 -11.14
N ARG A 36 -17.84 -0.19 -11.31
CA ARG A 36 -16.99 1.03 -11.38
C ARG A 36 -16.25 1.28 -10.07
N LEU A 37 -16.94 1.13 -8.94
CA LEU A 37 -16.34 1.23 -7.61
C LEU A 37 -15.24 0.19 -7.42
N PHE A 38 -15.46 -1.05 -7.87
CA PHE A 38 -14.45 -2.09 -7.80
C PHE A 38 -13.20 -1.76 -8.64
N GLU A 39 -13.37 -1.32 -9.89
CA GLU A 39 -12.27 -0.89 -10.75
C GLU A 39 -11.46 0.26 -10.12
N GLU A 40 -12.17 1.24 -9.55
CA GLU A 40 -11.55 2.37 -8.86
C GLU A 40 -10.80 1.92 -7.59
N GLY A 41 -11.38 1.01 -6.82
CA GLY A 41 -10.74 0.41 -5.65
C GLY A 41 -9.45 -0.33 -6.01
N MET A 42 -9.47 -1.11 -7.10
CA MET A 42 -8.27 -1.79 -7.63
C MET A 42 -7.18 -0.78 -8.04
N ARG A 43 -7.58 0.31 -8.71
CA ARG A 43 -6.65 1.38 -9.11
C ARG A 43 -6.03 2.05 -7.88
N LEU A 44 -6.83 2.42 -6.89
CA LEU A 44 -6.37 3.07 -5.66
C LEU A 44 -5.45 2.16 -4.84
N SER A 45 -5.81 0.88 -4.72
CA SER A 45 -4.96 -0.13 -4.08
C SER A 45 -3.59 -0.24 -4.74
N GLY A 46 -3.55 -0.24 -6.08
CA GLY A 46 -2.30 -0.21 -6.85
C GLY A 46 -1.46 1.05 -6.58
N VAL A 47 -2.10 2.22 -6.43
CA VAL A 47 -1.40 3.46 -6.05
C VAL A 47 -0.82 3.35 -4.64
N CYS A 48 -1.60 2.89 -3.67
CA CYS A 48 -1.12 2.68 -2.30
C CYS A 48 0.11 1.75 -2.26
N ARG A 49 0.03 0.61 -2.97
CA ARG A 49 1.13 -0.34 -3.06
C ARG A 49 2.39 0.28 -3.65
N LYS A 50 2.26 0.98 -4.78
CA LYS A 50 3.38 1.68 -5.43
C LYS A 50 4.06 2.68 -4.47
N ARG A 51 3.28 3.44 -3.70
CA ARG A 51 3.82 4.41 -2.73
C ARG A 51 4.58 3.74 -1.59
N LEU A 52 4.07 2.61 -1.08
CA LEU A 52 4.76 1.81 -0.06
C LEU A 52 6.06 1.23 -0.60
N ASP A 53 6.02 0.61 -1.79
CA ASP A 53 7.22 0.07 -2.43
C ASP A 53 8.30 1.15 -2.68
N GLU A 54 7.89 2.38 -3.06
CA GLU A 54 8.79 3.53 -3.21
C GLU A 54 9.42 3.95 -1.87
N ALA A 55 8.64 3.93 -0.78
CA ALA A 55 9.12 4.26 0.56
C ALA A 55 10.10 3.21 1.08
N ASP A 56 9.80 1.92 0.93
CA ASP A 56 10.64 0.81 1.35
C ASP A 56 12.01 0.86 0.66
N ARG A 57 12.03 1.05 -0.67
CA ARG A 57 13.29 1.21 -1.42
C ARG A 57 14.11 2.39 -0.93
N LYS A 58 13.46 3.49 -0.56
CA LYS A 58 14.14 4.68 -0.03
C LYS A 58 14.76 4.38 1.34
N ILE A 59 14.05 3.64 2.20
CA ILE A 59 14.57 3.18 3.49
C ILE A 59 15.78 2.27 3.28
N GLU A 60 15.68 1.25 2.41
CA GLU A 60 16.77 0.32 2.11
C GLU A 60 18.03 1.06 1.63
N LEU A 61 17.88 2.05 0.74
CA LEU A 61 18.99 2.88 0.27
C LEU A 61 19.61 3.75 1.38
N LEU A 62 18.83 4.19 2.35
CA LEU A 62 19.35 4.96 3.49
C LEU A 62 20.12 4.06 4.46
N LEU A 63 19.65 2.84 4.68
CA LEU A 63 20.32 1.84 5.52
C LEU A 63 21.63 1.33 4.91
N ARG A 64 21.70 1.20 3.58
CA ARG A 64 22.91 0.76 2.85
C ARG A 64 24.03 1.81 2.78
N LYS A 65 23.77 3.08 3.10
CA LYS A 65 24.82 4.11 3.12
C LYS A 65 25.74 3.87 4.32
N PRO A 66 27.08 3.96 4.18
CA PRO A 66 28.00 3.78 5.29
C PRO A 66 27.75 4.88 6.33
N GLY A 67 27.10 4.51 7.44
CA GLY A 67 26.60 5.42 8.48
C GLY A 67 25.09 5.30 8.79
N GLY A 68 24.32 4.52 8.03
CA GLY A 68 22.93 4.17 8.35
C GLY A 68 22.86 3.06 9.39
N VAL A 69 21.97 3.20 10.38
CA VAL A 69 21.79 2.26 11.49
C VAL A 69 21.52 0.86 10.95
N SER A 70 22.48 -0.05 11.08
CA SER A 70 22.29 -1.48 10.86
C SER A 70 21.33 -2.00 11.92
N HIS A 71 20.03 -2.08 11.60
CA HIS A 71 19.15 -2.94 12.36
C HIS A 71 19.25 -4.31 11.70
N GLU A 72 20.16 -5.12 12.20
CA GLU A 72 20.12 -6.57 12.02
C GLU A 72 18.78 -7.00 12.61
N THR A 73 17.77 -7.24 11.77
CA THR A 73 16.63 -8.03 12.22
C THR A 73 17.17 -9.42 12.43
N GLU A 74 17.31 -9.80 13.70
CA GLU A 74 17.67 -11.12 14.14
C GLU A 74 16.83 -12.14 13.35
N ASP A 75 17.54 -12.92 12.55
CA ASP A 75 17.00 -13.98 11.73
C ASP A 75 16.32 -14.99 12.67
N GLU A 76 15.01 -15.20 12.51
CA GLU A 76 14.22 -16.19 13.28
C GLU A 76 14.65 -17.65 12.98
N SER A 77 15.81 -17.87 12.34
CA SER A 77 16.42 -19.19 12.18
C SER A 77 17.20 -19.66 13.42
N ASP A 78 17.43 -18.79 14.41
CA ASP A 78 18.23 -19.12 15.60
C ASP A 78 17.39 -19.44 16.85
N LEU A 79 16.14 -19.91 16.69
CA LEU A 79 15.36 -20.48 17.80
C LEU A 79 15.86 -21.91 18.11
N PRO A 80 16.56 -22.16 19.23
CA PRO A 80 16.87 -23.52 19.63
C PRO A 80 15.65 -24.11 20.33
N GLY A 81 15.22 -25.29 19.89
CA GLY A 81 14.34 -26.17 20.67
C GLY A 81 12.94 -26.36 20.10
N LYS A 82 12.82 -27.18 19.06
CA LYS A 82 11.69 -28.10 18.91
C LYS A 82 12.23 -29.53 18.85
N ASP A 83 12.92 -29.93 19.90
CA ASP A 83 13.12 -31.33 20.24
C ASP A 83 12.47 -31.53 21.62
N GLU A 84 11.19 -31.91 21.62
CA GLU A 84 10.59 -33.08 22.31
C GLU A 84 9.06 -32.98 22.36
#